data_AF-A0A511VAY1-F1
#
_entry.id   AF-A0A511VAY1-F1
#
_cell.length_a   1.000
_cell.length_b   1.000
_cell.length_c   1.000
_cell.angle_alpha   90.00
_cell.angle_beta   90.00
_cell.angle_gamma   90.00
#
_symmetry.space_group_name_H-M   'P 1'
#
loop_
_entity.id
_entity.type
_entity.pdbx_description
1 polymer ?
#
loop_
_entity_poly.entity_id
_entity_poly.type
_entity_poly.pdbx_seq_one_letter_code
_entity_poly.pdbx_strand_id
1 'polypeptide(L)'
;MSQVKVFDNANEPHKRKLFYATGIAGAEWKEVPARIIEPYSPPTPSLRVKENKVLNAPSDLVGSTTASYRMKARLLFQTRQDLTAYLVYINYPHKFYDERGVIYIGSVDDHIPSVHEGLQRYTVEISMLMTRKDQYDKKYENPFSDTNPDAWYYKDLLELIDMGVIAGKTDTTFRPNDYISRAEFAALLNRIRRLAELTIRT
;
A
#
# COMPACT_ATOMS: atom_id res chain seq x y z
N MET A 1 4.65 5.95 30.08
CA MET A 1 5.52 4.90 29.50
C MET A 1 4.98 4.58 28.11
N SER A 2 5.57 5.16 27.07
CA SER A 2 5.22 4.86 25.68
C SER A 2 5.77 3.48 25.34
N GLN A 3 4.88 2.50 25.12
CA GLN A 3 5.31 1.16 24.77
C GLN A 3 5.90 1.16 23.35
N VAL A 4 7.14 0.71 23.28
CA VAL A 4 8.00 0.64 22.10
C VAL A 4 7.88 -0.77 21.49
N LYS A 5 7.62 -0.78 20.17
CA LYS A 5 7.92 -1.78 19.12
C LYS A 5 7.24 -3.16 19.15
N VAL A 6 6.45 -3.40 18.09
CA VAL A 6 5.98 -4.74 17.65
C VAL A 6 6.54 -5.11 16.26
N PHE A 7 7.49 -4.35 15.70
CA PHE A 7 8.00 -4.55 14.33
C PHE A 7 9.41 -5.17 14.25
N ASP A 8 9.86 -5.87 15.29
CA ASP A 8 11.12 -6.65 15.25
C ASP A 8 10.84 -8.14 15.02
N ASN A 9 10.08 -8.48 13.97
CA ASN A 9 9.98 -9.88 13.54
C ASN A 9 10.92 -10.12 12.35
N ALA A 10 11.87 -11.04 12.50
CA ALA A 10 12.96 -11.32 11.57
C ALA A 10 12.50 -11.96 10.23
N ASN A 11 11.19 -12.11 10.01
CA ASN A 11 10.57 -12.75 8.86
C ASN A 11 9.73 -11.83 7.96
N GLU A 12 9.85 -10.49 8.06
CA GLU A 12 9.13 -9.59 7.15
C GLU A 12 9.60 -9.73 5.69
N PRO A 13 8.78 -10.24 4.76
CA PRO A 13 9.21 -10.66 3.42
C PRO A 13 9.42 -9.50 2.42
N HIS A 14 9.31 -8.23 2.84
CA HIS A 14 9.25 -7.07 1.95
C HIS A 14 10.09 -5.86 2.38
N LYS A 15 11.34 -6.05 2.81
CA LYS A 15 12.27 -4.91 2.99
C LYS A 15 12.90 -4.53 1.64
N ARG A 16 12.83 -3.24 1.27
CA ARG A 16 13.37 -2.68 0.00
C ARG A 16 12.81 -3.37 -1.26
N LYS A 17 11.51 -3.64 -1.29
CA LYS A 17 10.84 -4.26 -2.45
C LYS A 17 9.97 -3.28 -3.22
N LEU A 18 9.99 -3.43 -4.54
CA LEU A 18 9.20 -2.66 -5.48
C LEU A 18 8.19 -3.57 -6.17
N PHE A 19 6.97 -3.07 -6.31
CA PHE A 19 5.87 -3.74 -6.98
C PHE A 19 5.28 -2.81 -8.02
N TYR A 20 4.73 -3.39 -9.08
CA TYR A 20 3.97 -2.67 -10.10
C TYR A 20 2.56 -3.25 -10.20
N ALA A 21 1.60 -2.39 -10.53
CA ALA A 21 0.21 -2.79 -10.70
C ALA A 21 0.04 -3.66 -11.96
N THR A 22 -0.63 -4.80 -11.82
CA THR A 22 -1.09 -5.65 -12.91
C THR A 22 -2.61 -5.68 -12.91
N GLY A 23 -3.26 -5.32 -14.03
CA GLY A 23 -4.73 -5.30 -14.17
C GLY A 23 -5.36 -3.91 -14.22
N ILE A 24 -6.67 -3.87 -14.48
CA ILE A 24 -7.46 -2.62 -14.55
C ILE A 24 -7.54 -2.03 -13.14
N ALA A 25 -7.24 -0.73 -13.00
CA ALA A 25 -7.29 0.02 -11.75
C ALA A 25 -6.39 -0.47 -10.58
N GLY A 26 -5.33 -1.25 -10.83
CA GLY A 26 -4.37 -1.65 -9.79
C GLY A 26 -4.89 -2.69 -8.80
N ALA A 27 -5.80 -3.56 -9.26
CA ALA A 27 -6.39 -4.64 -8.47
C ALA A 27 -5.37 -5.70 -8.00
N GLU A 28 -4.26 -5.89 -8.71
CA GLU A 28 -3.19 -6.83 -8.35
C GLU A 28 -1.83 -6.14 -8.38
N TRP A 29 -0.93 -6.58 -7.48
CA TRP A 29 0.44 -6.07 -7.38
C TRP A 29 1.41 -7.21 -7.66
N LYS A 30 2.29 -7.03 -8.64
CA LYS A 30 3.34 -7.99 -8.97
C LYS A 30 4.70 -7.46 -8.54
N GLU A 31 5.51 -8.31 -7.93
CA GLU A 31 6.88 -7.96 -7.51
C GLU A 31 7.74 -7.68 -8.74
N VAL A 32 8.52 -6.59 -8.71
CA VAL A 32 9.52 -6.31 -9.74
C VAL A 32 10.63 -7.36 -9.59
N PRO A 33 10.95 -8.13 -10.64
CA PRO A 33 12.00 -9.15 -10.62
C PRO A 33 13.41 -8.52 -10.69
N ALA A 34 13.68 -7.51 -9.86
CA ALA A 34 14.92 -6.79 -9.81
C ALA A 34 15.34 -6.52 -8.37
N ARG A 35 16.65 -6.46 -8.16
CA ARG A 35 17.23 -6.04 -6.89
C ARG A 35 17.51 -4.54 -6.94
N ILE A 36 17.09 -3.81 -5.91
CA ILE A 36 17.50 -2.41 -5.71
C ILE A 36 18.97 -2.39 -5.30
N ILE A 37 19.81 -1.69 -6.06
CA ILE A 37 21.24 -1.50 -5.80
C ILE A 37 21.52 -0.06 -5.37
N GLU A 38 22.51 0.11 -4.52
CA GLU A 38 22.95 1.42 -4.04
C GLU A 38 23.72 2.18 -5.15
N PRO A 39 23.66 3.53 -5.18
CA PRO A 39 23.03 4.41 -4.20
C PRO A 39 21.50 4.44 -4.34
N TYR A 40 20.83 4.30 -3.19
CA TYR A 40 19.38 4.42 -3.03
C TYR A 40 19.07 5.71 -2.28
N SER A 41 18.17 6.54 -2.82
CA SER A 41 17.67 7.72 -2.11
C SER A 41 16.30 7.39 -1.52
N PRO A 42 16.16 7.31 -0.18
CA PRO A 42 14.88 6.98 0.45
C PRO A 42 13.81 8.03 0.14
N PRO A 43 12.51 7.67 0.29
CA PRO A 43 11.42 8.56 -0.07
C PRO A 43 11.50 9.80 0.81
N THR A 44 11.97 10.90 0.22
CA THR A 44 12.19 12.15 0.94
C THR A 44 11.01 13.07 0.64
N PRO A 45 10.39 13.70 1.66
CA PRO A 45 9.27 14.60 1.44
C PRO A 45 9.73 15.77 0.56
N SER A 46 9.12 15.90 -0.61
CA SER A 46 9.21 17.08 -1.44
C SER A 46 8.05 18.00 -1.08
N LEU A 47 8.33 19.16 -0.49
CA LEU A 47 7.33 20.19 -0.23
C LEU A 47 6.81 20.72 -1.58
N ARG A 48 5.53 20.50 -1.88
CA ARG A 48 4.84 21.30 -2.89
C ARG A 48 4.54 22.66 -2.25
N VAL A 49 5.38 23.66 -2.51
CA VAL A 49 5.00 25.05 -2.27
C VAL A 49 3.95 25.40 -3.31
N LYS A 50 2.68 25.08 -3.02
CA LYS A 50 1.58 25.72 -3.73
C LYS A 50 1.60 27.15 -3.24
N GLU A 51 1.93 28.12 -4.10
CA GLU A 51 1.70 29.52 -3.79
C GLU A 51 0.25 29.64 -3.31
N ASN A 52 0.06 29.98 -2.04
CA ASN A 52 -1.26 30.26 -1.51
C ASN A 52 -1.72 31.56 -2.16
N LYS A 53 -2.36 31.47 -3.32
CA LYS A 53 -3.14 32.58 -3.84
C LYS A 53 -4.28 32.75 -2.85
N VAL A 54 -4.15 33.75 -1.99
CA VAL A 54 -5.13 34.08 -0.94
C VAL A 54 -6.40 34.53 -1.64
N LEU A 55 -7.21 33.57 -2.08
CA LEU A 55 -8.59 33.79 -2.44
C LEU A 55 -9.32 33.84 -1.11
N ASN A 56 -9.79 35.03 -0.74
CA ASN A 56 -10.63 35.25 0.44
C ASN A 56 -11.78 34.22 0.45
N ALA A 57 -11.60 33.14 1.20
CA ALA A 57 -12.60 32.12 1.43
C ALA A 57 -12.69 31.89 2.94
N PRO A 58 -13.91 31.74 3.50
CA PRO A 58 -14.11 31.57 4.94
C PRO A 58 -13.43 30.29 5.46
N SER A 59 -13.08 30.36 6.74
CA SER A 59 -12.02 29.64 7.47
C SER A 59 -12.09 28.10 7.58
N ASP A 60 -12.92 27.38 6.82
CA ASP A 60 -13.17 25.94 7.05
C ASP A 60 -12.78 25.02 5.86
N LEU A 61 -11.68 25.35 5.16
CA LEU A 61 -11.07 24.43 4.19
C LEU A 61 -9.78 23.83 4.79
N VAL A 62 -9.89 22.65 5.41
CA VAL A 62 -8.73 21.84 5.77
C VAL A 62 -8.05 21.40 4.47
N GLY A 63 -6.94 22.06 4.13
CA GLY A 63 -6.09 21.63 3.03
C GLY A 63 -5.47 20.28 3.37
N SER A 64 -5.99 19.20 2.77
CA SER A 64 -5.29 17.91 2.77
C SER A 64 -4.00 18.06 1.97
N THR A 65 -2.92 18.43 2.66
CA THR A 65 -1.57 18.48 2.08
C THR A 65 -1.03 17.07 2.04
N THR A 66 -1.42 16.30 1.03
CA THR A 66 -0.79 14.99 0.78
C THR A 66 0.69 15.22 0.51
N ALA A 67 1.55 14.84 1.46
CA ALA A 67 3.00 14.94 1.31
C ALA A 67 3.43 14.07 0.11
N SER A 68 4.09 14.71 -0.86
CA SER A 68 4.70 14.01 -1.99
C SER A 68 6.12 13.61 -1.60
N TYR A 69 6.54 12.41 -2.00
CA TYR A 69 7.85 11.84 -1.71
C TYR A 69 8.56 11.53 -3.02
N ARG A 70 9.83 11.91 -3.12
CA ARG A 70 10.67 11.56 -4.27
C ARG A 70 11.61 10.42 -3.88
N MET A 71 11.69 9.41 -4.75
CA MET A 71 12.62 8.29 -4.60
C MET A 71 13.44 8.12 -5.86
N LYS A 72 14.74 7.84 -5.71
CA LYS A 72 15.61 7.42 -6.82
C LYS A 72 16.22 6.07 -6.49
N ALA A 73 16.09 5.14 -7.43
CA ALA A 73 16.57 3.78 -7.25
C ALA A 73 17.20 3.27 -8.54
N ARG A 74 18.27 2.48 -8.40
CA ARG A 74 18.84 1.71 -9.50
C ARG A 74 18.43 0.26 -9.32
N LEU A 75 17.81 -0.31 -10.34
CA LEU A 75 17.31 -1.68 -10.38
C LEU A 75 18.28 -2.54 -11.18
N LEU A 76 18.64 -3.70 -10.65
CA LEU A 76 19.46 -4.71 -11.32
C LEU A 76 18.59 -5.94 -11.64
N PHE A 77 18.46 -6.25 -12.92
CA PHE A 77 17.74 -7.41 -13.44
C PHE A 77 18.72 -8.55 -13.76
N GLN A 78 18.30 -9.79 -13.50
CA GLN A 78 19.09 -10.98 -13.78
C GLN A 78 19.13 -11.31 -15.26
N THR A 79 18.00 -11.12 -15.96
CA THR A 79 17.87 -11.43 -17.39
C THR A 79 17.37 -10.22 -18.19
N ARG A 80 17.70 -10.19 -19.48
CA ARG A 80 17.14 -9.21 -20.43
C ARG A 80 15.62 -9.31 -20.53
N GLN A 81 15.08 -10.53 -20.40
CA GLN A 81 13.65 -10.79 -20.48
C GLN A 81 12.91 -10.13 -19.30
N ASP A 82 13.45 -10.24 -18.09
CA ASP A 82 12.89 -9.59 -16.89
C ASP A 82 12.89 -8.07 -17.02
N LEU A 83 14.00 -7.50 -17.51
CA LEU A 83 14.11 -6.08 -17.81
C LEU A 83 13.01 -5.65 -18.80
N THR A 84 12.89 -6.34 -19.91
CA THR A 84 11.93 -5.99 -20.97
C THR A 84 10.50 -6.14 -20.47
N ALA A 85 10.20 -7.21 -19.72
CA ALA A 85 8.88 -7.42 -19.12
C ALA A 85 8.52 -6.30 -18.15
N TYR A 86 9.46 -5.83 -17.33
CA TYR A 86 9.22 -4.70 -16.42
C TYR A 86 9.02 -3.38 -17.16
N LEU A 87 9.80 -3.09 -18.20
CA LEU A 87 9.68 -1.85 -18.97
C LEU A 87 8.28 -1.66 -19.59
N VAL A 88 7.56 -2.74 -19.90
CA VAL A 88 6.16 -2.67 -20.36
C VAL A 88 5.23 -2.06 -19.30
N TYR A 89 5.53 -2.26 -18.02
CA TYR A 89 4.72 -1.81 -16.88
C TYR A 89 5.31 -0.60 -16.15
N ILE A 90 6.40 0.01 -16.66
CA ILE A 90 7.10 1.07 -15.93
C ILE A 90 6.25 2.32 -15.67
N ASN A 91 5.28 2.59 -16.54
CA ASN A 91 4.35 3.72 -16.40
C ASN A 91 3.12 3.39 -15.54
N TYR A 92 2.98 2.15 -15.06
CA TYR A 92 1.89 1.76 -14.18
C TYR A 92 2.18 2.26 -12.75
N PRO A 93 1.15 2.34 -11.89
CA PRO A 93 1.36 2.63 -10.48
C PRO A 93 2.33 1.63 -9.84
N HIS A 94 3.25 2.14 -9.02
CA HIS A 94 4.23 1.38 -8.28
C HIS A 94 3.94 1.47 -6.78
N LYS A 95 4.15 0.36 -6.07
CA LYS A 95 4.12 0.28 -4.61
C LYS A 95 5.51 -0.07 -4.11
N PHE A 96 6.02 0.70 -3.17
CA PHE A 96 7.34 0.50 -2.57
C PHE A 96 7.21 0.30 -1.06
N TYR A 97 7.96 -0.68 -0.53
CA TYR A 97 8.11 -0.92 0.89
C TYR A 97 9.52 -0.51 1.34
N ASP A 98 9.57 0.47 2.25
CA ASP A 98 10.81 0.90 2.88
C ASP A 98 11.30 -0.14 3.93
N GLU A 99 12.53 0.01 4.41
CA GLU A 99 13.15 -0.83 5.45
C GLU A 99 12.35 -0.88 6.74
N ARG A 100 11.59 0.19 7.01
CA ARG A 100 10.69 0.34 8.15
C ARG A 100 9.28 -0.20 7.91
N GLY A 101 9.04 -0.84 6.75
CA GLY A 101 7.72 -1.36 6.37
C GLY A 101 6.71 -0.28 5.96
N VAL A 102 7.14 0.98 5.80
CA VAL A 102 6.27 2.07 5.34
C VAL A 102 5.98 1.90 3.86
N ILE A 103 4.73 2.06 3.48
CA ILE A 103 4.25 1.88 2.11
C ILE A 103 4.18 3.23 1.40
N TYR A 104 4.71 3.25 0.19
CA TYR A 104 4.61 4.38 -0.72
C TYR A 104 3.96 3.91 -2.01
N ILE A 105 2.98 4.66 -2.52
CA ILE A 105 2.35 4.40 -3.81
C ILE A 105 2.59 5.59 -4.71
N GLY A 106 3.00 5.35 -5.95
CA GLY A 106 3.39 6.40 -6.86
C GLY A 106 3.49 5.96 -8.30
N SER A 107 4.10 6.79 -9.12
CA SER A 107 4.41 6.48 -10.52
C SER A 107 5.85 6.88 -10.82
N VAL A 108 6.42 6.25 -11.85
CA VAL A 108 7.75 6.59 -12.37
C VAL A 108 7.62 7.87 -13.20
N ASP A 109 8.39 8.89 -12.82
CA ASP A 109 8.45 10.19 -13.50
C ASP A 109 9.52 10.17 -14.60
N ASP A 110 10.65 9.50 -14.33
CA ASP A 110 11.76 9.38 -15.27
C ASP A 110 12.45 8.01 -15.12
N HIS A 111 12.94 7.46 -16.24
CA HIS A 111 13.67 6.20 -16.26
C HIS A 111 14.75 6.16 -17.34
N ILE A 112 15.95 5.67 -16.96
CA ILE A 112 17.09 5.52 -17.86
C ILE A 112 17.51 4.04 -17.85
N PRO A 113 17.14 3.26 -18.88
CA PRO A 113 17.62 1.89 -19.03
C PRO A 113 19.09 1.89 -19.48
N SER A 114 19.90 1.02 -18.90
CA SER A 114 21.31 0.83 -19.23
C SER A 114 21.64 -0.65 -19.33
N VAL A 115 22.22 -1.06 -20.46
CA VAL A 115 22.62 -2.44 -20.72
C VAL A 115 24.13 -2.47 -20.86
N HIS A 116 24.80 -3.22 -19.99
CA HIS A 116 26.24 -3.43 -20.07
C HIS A 116 26.51 -4.83 -20.60
N GLU A 117 26.67 -4.94 -21.92
CA GLU A 117 26.77 -6.22 -22.65
C GLU A 117 27.96 -7.10 -22.21
N GLY A 118 29.09 -6.49 -21.84
CA GLY A 118 30.30 -7.23 -21.45
C GLY A 118 30.21 -7.96 -20.11
N LEU A 119 29.26 -7.58 -19.23
CA LEU A 119 29.08 -8.19 -17.90
C LEU A 119 27.69 -8.78 -17.69
N GLN A 120 26.85 -8.81 -18.74
CA GLN A 120 25.43 -9.21 -18.65
C GLN A 120 24.68 -8.49 -17.51
N ARG A 121 25.00 -7.20 -17.30
CA ARG A 121 24.33 -6.37 -16.28
C ARG A 121 23.23 -5.56 -16.92
N TYR A 122 22.00 -5.87 -16.55
CA TYR A 122 20.79 -5.18 -16.99
C TYR A 122 20.33 -4.24 -15.88
N THR A 123 20.56 -2.94 -16.04
CA THR A 123 20.26 -1.95 -15.00
C THR A 123 19.27 -0.88 -15.48
N VAL A 124 18.40 -0.42 -14.59
CA VAL A 124 17.51 0.71 -14.86
C VAL A 124 17.59 1.69 -13.71
N GLU A 125 17.87 2.95 -14.00
CA GLU A 125 17.75 4.02 -13.03
C GLU A 125 16.35 4.61 -13.13
N ILE A 126 15.61 4.64 -12.02
CA ILE A 126 14.25 5.19 -11.96
C ILE A 126 14.17 6.34 -10.96
N SER A 127 13.41 7.36 -11.31
CA SER A 127 12.96 8.42 -10.42
C SER A 127 11.44 8.33 -10.25
N MET A 128 10.97 8.24 -9.01
CA MET A 128 9.55 8.11 -8.69
C MET A 128 9.05 9.28 -7.84
N LEU A 129 7.81 9.67 -8.11
CA LEU A 129 7.01 10.53 -7.24
C LEU A 129 5.92 9.68 -6.61
N MET A 130 5.83 9.76 -5.29
CA MET A 130 5.03 8.85 -4.48
C MET A 130 4.29 9.60 -3.38
N THR A 131 3.28 8.96 -2.83
CA THR A 131 2.57 9.37 -1.64
C THR A 131 2.73 8.28 -0.60
N ARG A 132 3.00 8.68 0.64
CA ARG A 132 3.00 7.74 1.77
C ARG A 132 1.57 7.25 1.98
N LYS A 133 1.37 5.94 2.02
CA LYS A 133 0.11 5.34 2.43
C LYS A 133 0.09 5.34 3.96
N ASP A 134 -0.83 6.09 4.56
CA ASP A 134 -0.96 6.18 6.02
C ASP A 134 -1.44 4.86 6.65
N GLN A 135 -2.10 4.02 5.85
CA GLN A 135 -2.50 2.67 6.23
C GLN A 135 -1.45 1.65 5.80
N TYR A 136 -1.00 0.82 6.74
CA TYR A 136 -0.23 -0.39 6.44
C TYR A 136 -1.10 -1.37 5.62
N ASP A 137 -0.51 -2.12 4.68
CA ASP A 137 -1.10 -3.38 4.20
C ASP A 137 -1.00 -4.38 5.35
N LYS A 138 -1.83 -4.18 6.38
CA LYS A 138 -1.93 -5.14 7.46
C LYS A 138 -2.71 -6.31 6.88
N LYS A 139 -1.99 -7.39 6.58
CA LYS A 139 -2.62 -8.67 6.28
C LYS A 139 -3.10 -9.23 7.60
N TYR A 140 -4.37 -9.04 7.91
CA TYR A 140 -4.96 -9.61 9.13
C TYR A 140 -4.89 -11.12 9.04
N GLU A 141 -4.36 -11.75 10.09
CA GLU A 141 -4.52 -13.17 10.28
C GLU A 141 -6.00 -13.41 10.51
N ASN A 142 -6.58 -14.20 9.60
CA ASN A 142 -7.96 -14.60 9.70
C ASN A 142 -8.12 -15.57 10.89
N PRO A 143 -8.85 -15.19 11.95
CA PRO A 143 -9.06 -16.10 13.07
C PRO A 143 -10.10 -17.19 12.76
N PHE A 144 -10.82 -17.08 11.62
CA PHE A 144 -11.97 -17.91 11.31
C PHE A 144 -11.62 -19.09 10.42
N SER A 145 -11.82 -20.29 10.96
CA SER A 145 -11.55 -21.57 10.27
C SER A 145 -12.54 -21.88 9.13
N ASP A 146 -13.72 -21.26 9.15
CA ASP A 146 -14.84 -21.53 8.25
C ASP A 146 -14.97 -20.52 7.10
N THR A 147 -13.87 -19.86 6.75
CA THR A 147 -13.83 -18.86 5.68
C THR A 147 -12.75 -19.20 4.67
N ASN A 148 -13.13 -19.25 3.38
CA ASN A 148 -12.22 -19.61 2.30
C ASN A 148 -11.43 -18.36 1.83
N PRO A 149 -10.08 -18.38 1.82
CA PRO A 149 -9.25 -17.29 1.30
C PRO A 149 -9.54 -16.86 -0.13
N ASP A 150 -10.02 -17.77 -0.98
CA ASP A 150 -10.35 -17.50 -2.39
C ASP A 150 -11.80 -17.05 -2.58
N ALA A 151 -12.59 -16.94 -1.52
CA ALA A 151 -13.96 -16.46 -1.61
C ALA A 151 -14.02 -14.96 -1.91
N TRP A 152 -15.03 -14.56 -2.69
CA TRP A 152 -15.24 -13.16 -3.08
C TRP A 152 -15.32 -12.18 -1.90
N TYR A 153 -15.88 -12.61 -0.77
CA TYR A 153 -16.07 -11.78 0.44
C TYR A 153 -14.83 -11.72 1.35
N TYR A 154 -13.80 -12.52 1.09
CA TYR A 154 -12.71 -12.74 2.04
C TYR A 154 -11.92 -11.45 2.37
N LYS A 155 -11.69 -10.61 1.36
CA LYS A 155 -10.96 -9.34 1.54
C LYS A 155 -11.78 -8.35 2.36
N ASP A 156 -13.04 -8.14 1.98
CA ASP A 156 -13.96 -7.22 2.66
C ASP A 156 -14.21 -7.66 4.10
N LEU A 157 -14.29 -8.97 4.33
CA LEU A 157 -14.40 -9.57 5.65
C LEU A 157 -13.23 -9.14 6.55
N LEU A 158 -11.99 -9.35 6.11
CA LEU A 158 -10.80 -9.01 6.90
C LEU A 158 -10.69 -7.51 7.17
N GLU A 159 -11.04 -6.68 6.20
CA GLU A 159 -11.05 -5.22 6.35
C GLU A 159 -12.08 -4.77 7.39
N LEU A 160 -13.30 -5.30 7.34
CA LEU A 160 -14.36 -4.94 8.28
C LEU A 160 -14.09 -5.46 9.71
N ILE A 161 -13.39 -6.58 9.86
CA ILE A 161 -12.94 -7.09 11.17
C ILE A 161 -11.93 -6.13 11.78
N ASP A 162 -10.97 -5.66 10.99
CA ASP A 162 -9.98 -4.69 11.46
C ASP A 162 -10.60 -3.38 11.93
N MET A 163 -11.53 -2.88 11.13
CA MET A 163 -12.29 -1.68 11.49
C MET A 163 -13.15 -1.88 12.75
N GLY A 164 -13.22 -3.11 13.29
CA GLY A 164 -14.05 -3.45 14.44
C GLY A 164 -15.55 -3.40 14.14
N VAL A 165 -15.92 -3.42 12.86
CA VAL A 165 -17.30 -3.29 12.40
C VAL A 165 -18.01 -4.63 12.52
N ILE A 166 -17.38 -5.71 12.10
CA ILE A 166 -17.92 -7.06 12.17
C ILE A 166 -17.09 -7.96 13.09
N ALA A 167 -17.72 -8.97 13.65
CA ALA A 167 -17.10 -9.96 14.52
C ALA A 167 -17.68 -11.35 14.19
N GLY A 168 -16.91 -12.39 14.49
CA GLY A 168 -17.38 -13.77 14.34
C GLY A 168 -18.48 -14.12 15.32
N LYS A 169 -19.20 -15.22 15.03
CA LYS A 169 -20.15 -15.83 15.97
C LYS A 169 -19.44 -16.40 17.19
N THR A 170 -18.21 -16.86 17.00
CA THR A 170 -17.27 -17.27 18.05
C THR A 170 -15.88 -16.73 17.71
N ASP A 171 -14.91 -16.96 18.59
CA ASP A 171 -13.52 -16.56 18.36
C ASP A 171 -12.88 -17.23 17.12
N THR A 172 -13.46 -18.34 16.63
CA THR A 172 -12.87 -19.13 15.52
C THR A 172 -13.84 -19.44 14.37
N THR A 173 -15.08 -18.95 14.44
CA THR A 173 -16.10 -19.17 13.40
C THR A 173 -16.86 -17.89 13.04
N PHE A 174 -16.94 -17.58 11.75
CA PHE A 174 -17.68 -16.45 11.21
C PHE A 174 -19.09 -16.79 10.72
N ARG A 175 -19.25 -17.96 10.07
CA ARG A 175 -20.45 -18.46 9.40
C ARG A 175 -20.93 -17.55 8.26
N PRO A 176 -20.15 -17.42 7.17
CA PRO A 176 -20.41 -16.45 6.09
C PRO A 176 -21.72 -16.65 5.32
N ASN A 177 -22.28 -17.87 5.35
CA ASN A 177 -23.51 -18.22 4.63
C ASN A 177 -24.76 -18.19 5.53
N ASP A 178 -24.63 -17.86 6.82
CA ASP A 178 -25.77 -17.76 7.72
C ASP A 178 -26.60 -16.50 7.42
N TYR A 179 -27.91 -16.59 7.65
CA TYR A 179 -28.77 -15.41 7.62
C TYR A 179 -28.43 -14.47 8.77
N ILE A 180 -28.30 -13.17 8.44
CA ILE A 180 -28.16 -12.12 9.44
C ILE A 180 -29.53 -11.79 10.06
N SER A 181 -29.59 -11.72 11.39
CA SER A 181 -30.79 -11.25 12.08
C SER A 181 -30.93 -9.73 11.99
N ARG A 182 -32.16 -9.20 12.11
CA ARG A 182 -32.40 -7.74 12.13
C ARG A 182 -31.63 -7.04 13.26
N ALA A 183 -31.45 -7.70 14.40
CA ALA A 183 -30.70 -7.17 15.53
C ALA A 183 -29.20 -7.06 15.22
N GLU A 184 -28.62 -8.08 14.58
CA GLU A 184 -27.21 -8.07 14.16
C GLU A 184 -26.95 -7.02 13.09
N PHE A 185 -27.87 -6.87 12.14
CA PHE A 185 -27.79 -5.82 11.13
C PHE A 185 -27.82 -4.41 11.76
N ALA A 186 -28.73 -4.18 12.71
CA ALA A 186 -28.80 -2.90 13.43
C ALA A 186 -27.52 -2.62 14.25
N ALA A 187 -26.95 -3.64 14.88
CA ALA A 187 -25.69 -3.52 15.61
C ALA A 187 -24.52 -3.16 14.68
N LEU A 188 -24.45 -3.78 13.50
CA LEU A 188 -23.48 -3.48 12.46
C LEU A 188 -23.60 -2.03 11.98
N LEU A 189 -24.82 -1.57 11.69
CA LEU A 189 -25.08 -0.18 11.29
C LEU A 189 -24.62 0.82 12.35
N ASN A 190 -24.85 0.53 13.64
CA ASN A 190 -24.42 1.41 14.72
C ASN A 190 -22.89 1.48 14.84
N ARG A 191 -22.18 0.37 14.62
CA ARG A 191 -20.70 0.34 14.59
C ARG A 191 -20.15 1.15 13.42
N ILE A 192 -20.74 1.00 12.23
CA ILE A 192 -20.38 1.80 11.04
C ILE A 192 -20.61 3.29 11.31
N ARG A 193 -21.77 3.66 11.84
CA ARG A 193 -22.09 5.05 12.17
C ARG A 193 -21.06 5.65 13.13
N ARG A 194 -20.70 4.91 14.18
CA ARG A 194 -19.68 5.35 15.15
C ARG A 194 -18.32 5.55 14.50
N LEU A 195 -17.92 4.65 13.61
CA LEU A 195 -16.66 4.78 12.87
C LEU A 195 -16.68 6.02 11.97
N ALA A 196 -17.77 6.23 11.21
CA ALA A 196 -17.93 7.41 10.36
C ALA A 196 -17.88 8.72 11.18
N GLU A 197 -18.53 8.75 12.34
CA GLU A 197 -18.48 9.90 13.25
C GLU A 197 -17.07 10.19 13.77
N LEU A 198 -16.24 9.16 14.01
CA LEU A 198 -14.86 9.33 14.43
C LEU A 198 -13.99 9.88 13.29
N THR A 199 -14.19 9.40 12.06
CA THR A 199 -13.44 9.84 10.89
C THR A 199 -13.79 11.27 10.45
N ILE A 200 -15.03 11.73 10.67
CA ILE A 200 -15.47 13.08 10.28
C ILE A 200 -15.02 14.15 11.29
N ARG A 201 -14.71 13.76 12.54
CA ARG A 201 -14.28 14.68 13.61
C ARG A 201 -12.77 14.91 13.66
N THR A 202 -12.00 14.24 12.80
CA THR A 202 -10.54 14.36 12.67
C THR A 202 -10.19 15.07 11.37
#